data_AF-A0A1A2GD80-F1
#
_entry.id   AF-A0A1A2GD80-F1
#
_cell.length_a   1.000
_cell.length_b   1.000
_cell.length_c   1.000
_cell.angle_alpha   90.00
_cell.angle_beta   90.00
_cell.angle_gamma   90.00
#
_symmetry.space_group_name_H-M   'P 1'
#
loop_
_entity.id
_entity.type
_entity.pdbx_description
1 polymer ?
#
loop_
_entity_poly.entity_id
_entity_poly.type
_entity_poly.pdbx_seq_one_letter_code
_entity_poly.pdbx_strand_id
1 'polypeptide(L)'
;MSVQPGQSPEAPALPRALLEVWPVVAVGFLGWLIGAALAFLVPALHSWRPVTLGGLGVGLIGTSIFVLQLAAARRGARGAQTGLETYLDRQ
;
A
#
# COMPACT_ATOMS: atom_id res chain seq x y z
N MET A 1 6.93 30.52 36.49
CA MET A 1 7.83 29.43 36.02
C MET A 1 7.67 29.36 34.50
N SER A 2 8.69 29.77 33.75
CA SER A 2 8.72 29.66 32.30
C SER A 2 9.00 28.20 31.91
N VAL A 3 8.10 27.60 31.13
CA VAL A 3 8.31 26.26 30.59
C VAL A 3 9.32 26.39 29.45
N GLN A 4 10.56 25.99 29.71
CA GLN A 4 11.57 25.87 28.67
C GLN A 4 11.12 24.73 27.74
N PRO A 5 10.97 24.95 26.43
CA PRO A 5 10.56 23.88 25.53
C PRO A 5 11.64 22.79 25.59
N GLY A 6 11.30 21.68 26.25
CA GLY A 6 12.16 20.51 26.33
C GLY A 6 12.48 20.05 24.93
N GLN A 7 13.75 19.78 24.67
CA GLN A 7 14.22 19.21 23.41
C GLN A 7 13.41 17.92 23.16
N SER A 8 12.44 17.97 22.25
CA SER A 8 11.68 16.78 21.86
C SER A 8 12.67 15.78 21.26
N PRO A 9 12.69 14.52 21.74
CA PRO A 9 13.54 13.50 21.14
C PRO A 9 13.25 13.41 19.64
N GLU A 10 14.28 13.61 18.82
CA GLU A 10 14.18 13.44 17.37
C GLU A 10 13.93 11.94 17.09
N ALA A 11 12.83 11.63 16.41
CA ALA A 11 12.52 10.25 16.06
C ALA A 11 13.57 9.72 15.07
N PRO A 12 14.08 8.49 15.26
CA PRO A 12 15.04 7.91 14.33
C PRO A 12 14.41 7.78 12.94
N ALA A 13 15.18 8.11 11.90
CA ALA A 13 14.73 8.02 10.53
C ALA A 13 14.29 6.58 10.19
N LEU A 14 13.04 6.41 9.76
CA LEU A 14 12.51 5.11 9.39
C LEU A 14 13.15 4.61 8.07
N PRO A 15 13.37 3.29 7.93
CA PRO A 15 13.82 2.69 6.69
C PRO A 15 12.92 3.10 5.53
N ARG A 16 13.53 3.52 4.41
CA ARG A 16 12.81 4.01 3.22
C ARG A 16 11.73 3.04 2.73
N ALA A 17 12.01 1.73 2.79
CA ALA A 17 11.07 0.69 2.37
C ALA A 17 9.76 0.66 3.18
N LEU A 18 9.77 1.08 4.44
CA LEU A 18 8.55 1.14 5.28
C LEU A 18 7.69 2.36 4.98
N LEU A 19 8.24 3.36 4.28
CA LEU A 19 7.54 4.57 3.88
C LEU A 19 6.93 4.44 2.48
N GLU A 20 7.34 3.43 1.72
CA GLU A 20 6.83 3.16 0.38
C GLU A 20 5.63 2.20 0.44
N VAL A 21 4.61 2.47 -0.37
CA VAL A 21 3.39 1.68 -0.46
C VAL A 21 3.60 0.42 -1.28
N TRP A 22 4.51 0.47 -2.26
CA TRP A 22 4.75 -0.60 -3.21
C TRP A 22 5.18 -1.93 -2.57
N PRO A 23 6.11 -1.95 -1.58
CA PRO A 23 6.45 -3.18 -0.87
C PRO A 23 5.24 -3.85 -0.20
N VAL A 24 4.36 -3.07 0.43
CA VAL A 24 3.17 -3.59 1.11
C VAL A 24 2.18 -4.16 0.11
N VAL A 25 1.92 -3.45 -1.00
CA VAL A 25 1.05 -3.93 -2.09
C VAL A 25 1.60 -5.22 -2.68
N ALA A 26 2.91 -5.27 -2.97
CA ALA A 26 3.55 -6.44 -3.57
C ALA A 26 3.45 -7.68 -2.67
N VAL A 27 3.79 -7.54 -1.38
CA VAL A 27 3.72 -8.65 -0.42
C VAL A 27 2.27 -9.12 -0.23
N GLY A 28 1.33 -8.19 -0.07
CA GLY A 28 -0.08 -8.53 0.08
C GLY A 28 -0.65 -9.25 -1.14
N PHE A 29 -0.36 -8.74 -2.34
CA PHE A 29 -0.83 -9.34 -3.59
C PHE A 29 -0.22 -10.73 -3.83
N LEU A 30 1.08 -10.89 -3.57
CA LEU A 30 1.76 -12.19 -3.66
C LEU A 30 1.18 -13.20 -2.67
N GLY A 31 0.86 -12.78 -1.44
CA GLY A 31 0.19 -13.62 -0.46
C GLY A 31 -1.17 -14.14 -0.97
N TRP A 32 -1.97 -13.26 -1.59
CA TRP A 32 -3.24 -13.65 -2.21
C TRP A 32 -3.07 -14.58 -3.41
N LEU A 33 -2.04 -14.36 -4.25
CA LEU A 33 -1.72 -15.26 -5.36
C LEU A 33 -1.35 -16.66 -4.87
N ILE A 34 -0.50 -16.75 -3.84
CA ILE A 34 -0.13 -18.02 -3.21
C ILE A 34 -1.38 -18.69 -2.62
N GLY A 35 -2.21 -17.94 -1.89
CA GLY A 35 -3.46 -18.45 -1.33
C GLY A 35 -4.40 -18.99 -2.42
N ALA A 36 -4.56 -18.25 -3.53
CA ALA A 36 -5.35 -18.70 -4.66
C ALA A 36 -4.78 -19.99 -5.26
N ALA A 37 -3.46 -20.04 -5.54
CA ALA A 37 -2.81 -21.24 -6.05
C ALA A 37 -3.09 -22.46 -5.15
N LEU A 38 -2.92 -22.31 -3.84
CA LEU A 38 -3.23 -23.35 -2.87
C LEU A 38 -4.70 -23.77 -2.89
N ALA A 39 -5.65 -22.83 -2.98
CA ALA A 39 -7.08 -23.13 -3.04
C ALA A 39 -7.51 -23.87 -4.32
N PHE A 40 -6.75 -23.76 -5.41
CA PHE A 40 -7.00 -24.49 -6.66
C PHE A 40 -6.22 -25.81 -6.76
N LEU A 41 -5.03 -25.90 -6.15
CA LEU A 41 -4.16 -27.07 -6.23
C LEU A 41 -4.37 -28.08 -5.09
N VAL A 42 -4.84 -27.62 -3.92
CA VAL A 42 -5.00 -28.46 -2.72
C VAL A 42 -6.49 -28.70 -2.45
N PRO A 43 -7.00 -29.95 -2.56
CA PRO A 43 -8.42 -30.25 -2.38
C PRO A 43 -8.98 -29.76 -1.05
N ALA A 44 -8.23 -29.90 0.06
CA ALA A 44 -8.66 -29.45 1.38
C ALA A 44 -8.91 -27.93 1.49
N LEU A 45 -8.41 -27.13 0.53
CA LEU A 45 -8.52 -25.67 0.53
C LEU A 45 -9.53 -25.16 -0.51
N HIS A 46 -10.32 -26.03 -1.15
CA HIS A 46 -11.23 -25.61 -2.23
C HIS A 46 -12.26 -24.56 -1.79
N SER A 47 -12.65 -24.55 -0.51
CA SER A 47 -13.63 -23.59 0.04
C SER A 47 -13.07 -22.17 0.15
N TRP A 48 -11.74 -21.99 0.08
CA TRP A 48 -11.09 -20.69 0.17
C TRP A 48 -11.09 -19.93 -1.15
N ARG A 49 -11.42 -20.58 -2.28
CA ARG A 49 -11.39 -19.96 -3.62
C ARG A 49 -12.13 -18.62 -3.69
N PRO A 50 -13.38 -18.47 -3.18
CA PRO A 50 -14.07 -17.19 -3.23
C PRO A 50 -13.34 -16.10 -2.44
N VAL A 51 -12.76 -16.45 -1.30
CA VAL A 51 -12.02 -15.52 -0.43
C VAL A 51 -10.73 -15.10 -1.11
N THR A 52 -9.97 -16.03 -1.68
CA THR A 52 -8.71 -15.72 -2.37
C THR A 52 -8.91 -14.89 -3.63
N LEU A 53 -9.97 -15.17 -4.39
CA LEU A 53 -10.34 -14.36 -5.55
C LEU A 53 -10.85 -12.99 -5.14
N GLY A 54 -11.62 -12.90 -4.05
CA GLY A 54 -12.05 -11.63 -3.46
C GLY A 54 -10.86 -10.76 -3.05
N GLY A 55 -9.87 -11.34 -2.37
CA GLY A 55 -8.64 -10.66 -1.99
C GLY A 55 -7.84 -10.13 -3.19
N LEU A 56 -7.67 -10.95 -4.24
CA LEU A 56 -7.05 -10.52 -5.50
C LEU A 56 -7.84 -9.37 -6.15
N GLY A 57 -9.17 -9.48 -6.22
CA GLY A 57 -10.05 -8.46 -6.78
C GLY A 57 -9.94 -7.13 -6.03
N VAL A 58 -10.02 -7.16 -4.70
CA VAL A 58 -9.85 -5.97 -3.85
C VAL A 58 -8.46 -5.37 -4.03
N GLY A 59 -7.41 -6.20 -4.09
CA GLY A 59 -6.04 -5.74 -4.33
C GLY A 59 -5.88 -5.02 -5.67
N LEU A 60 -6.45 -5.57 -6.74
CA LEU A 60 -6.45 -4.94 -8.08
C LEU A 60 -7.20 -3.61 -8.08
N ILE A 61 -8.40 -3.57 -7.48
CA ILE A 61 -9.20 -2.34 -7.40
C ILE A 61 -8.46 -1.26 -6.61
N GLY A 62 -7.99 -1.58 -5.40
CA GLY A 62 -7.28 -0.63 -4.53
C GLY A 62 -6.01 -0.08 -5.19
N THR A 63 -5.22 -0.95 -5.82
CA THR A 63 -3.98 -0.55 -6.53
C THR A 63 -4.31 0.31 -7.75
N SER A 64 -5.38 -0.01 -8.49
CA SER A 64 -5.81 0.79 -9.65
C SER A 64 -6.22 2.20 -9.22
N ILE A 65 -7.00 2.31 -8.14
CA ILE A 65 -7.37 3.60 -7.57
C ILE A 65 -6.11 4.39 -7.20
N PHE A 66 -5.16 3.78 -6.48
CA PHE A 66 -3.91 4.44 -6.10
C PHE A 66 -3.12 4.96 -7.31
N VAL A 67 -2.92 4.13 -8.35
CA VAL A 67 -2.18 4.53 -9.56
C VAL A 67 -2.90 5.66 -10.31
N LEU A 68 -4.22 5.61 -10.40
CA LEU A 68 -5.01 6.68 -11.01
C LEU A 68 -4.90 7.98 -10.21
N GLN A 69 -4.89 7.90 -8.88
CA GLN A 69 -4.68 9.07 -8.01
C GLN A 69 -3.26 9.62 -8.14
N LEU A 70 -2.24 8.76 -8.22
CA LEU A 70 -0.86 9.17 -8.48
C LEU A 70 -0.74 9.88 -9.83
N ALA A 71 -1.37 9.35 -10.88
CA ALA A 71 -1.41 9.99 -12.19
C ALA A 71 -2.17 11.32 -12.16
N ALA A 72 -3.24 11.44 -11.38
CA ALA A 72 -3.97 12.70 -11.19
C ALA A 72 -3.14 13.75 -10.44
N ALA A 73 -2.41 13.34 -9.40
CA ALA A 73 -1.48 14.20 -8.65
C ALA A 73 -0.36 14.73 -9.56
N ARG A 74 0.22 13.88 -10.42
CA ARG A 74 1.21 14.28 -11.44
C ARG A 74 0.70 15.34 -12.42
N ARG A 75 -0.59 15.34 -12.71
CA ARG A 75 -1.24 16.32 -13.59
C ARG A 75 -1.68 17.59 -12.86
N GLY A 76 -1.45 17.70 -11.55
CA GLY A 76 -1.87 18.86 -10.75
C GLY A 76 -3.39 18.98 -10.58
N ALA A 77 -4.12 17.86 -10.63
CA ALA A 77 -5.58 17.89 -10.45
C ALA A 77 -5.95 18.33 -9.02
N ARG A 78 -6.80 19.35 -8.87
CA ARG A 78 -7.22 19.91 -7.56
C ARG A 78 -7.90 18.91 -6.62
N GLY A 79 -8.42 17.80 -7.15
CA GLY A 79 -9.07 16.72 -6.39
C GLY A 79 -8.19 15.51 -6.11
N ALA A 80 -6.89 15.56 -6.43
CA ALA A 80 -5.96 14.48 -6.11
C ALA A 80 -5.67 14.41 -4.60
N GLN A 81 -5.37 13.21 -4.09
CA GLN A 81 -5.01 13.03 -2.69
C GLN A 81 -3.67 13.70 -2.37
N THR A 82 -3.67 14.58 -1.36
CA THR A 82 -2.47 15.21 -0.80
C THR A 82 -1.61 14.15 -0.09
N GLY A 83 -0.30 14.19 -0.27
CA GLY A 83 0.67 13.22 0.24
C GLY A 83 1.29 12.30 -0.82
N LEU A 84 0.77 12.30 -2.06
CA LEU A 84 1.39 11.53 -3.15
C LEU A 84 2.60 12.26 -3.79
N GLU A 85 2.77 13.54 -3.54
CA GLU A 85 3.93 14.34 -3.94
C GLU A 85 5.26 13.76 -3.45
N THR A 86 5.28 13.04 -2.32
CA THR A 86 6.49 12.32 -1.86
C THR A 86 7.01 11.30 -2.88
N TYR A 87 6.14 10.74 -3.73
CA TYR A 87 6.54 9.87 -4.85
C TYR A 87 6.98 10.65 -6.09
N LEU A 88 6.60 11.92 -6.22
CA LEU A 88 6.93 12.78 -7.35
C LEU A 88 8.26 13.50 -7.16
N ASP A 89 8.53 13.95 -5.94
CA ASP A 89 9.79 14.58 -5.54
C ASP A 89 10.96 13.56 -5.45
N ARG A 90 10.69 12.27 -5.69
CA ARG A 90 11.67 11.19 -5.77
C ARG A 90 12.11 10.89 -7.23
N GLN A 91 12.29 11.93 -8.04
CA GLN A 91 13.03 11.87 -9.32
C GLN A 91 14.31 12.71 -9.22
#